data_AF-A0A519CF02-F1
#
_entry.id   AF-A0A519CF02-F1
#
_cell.length_a   1.000
_cell.length_b   1.000
_cell.length_c   1.000
_cell.angle_alpha   90.00
_cell.angle_beta   90.00
_cell.angle_gamma   90.00
#
_symmetry.space_group_name_H-M   'P 1'
#
loop_
_entity.id
_entity.type
_entity.pdbx_description
1 polymer ?
#
loop_
_entity_poly.entity_id
_entity_poly.type
_entity_poly.pdbx_seq_one_letter_code
_entity_poly.pdbx_strand_id
1 'polypeptide(L)'
;GNAEQEAAAWAKENSTKPIVGFVAGATAPPGKRMGHAGAIISGGKGTAEEKFEAFEAAGIACARDPSELGAVLLESLKSAGLR
;
A
#
# COMPACT_ATOMS: atom_id res chain seq x y z
N GLY A 1 5.38 4.86 10.44
CA GLY A 1 4.06 4.82 11.11
C GLY A 1 3.31 3.58 10.68
N ASN A 2 2.09 3.40 11.19
CA ASN A 2 1.19 2.26 10.93
C ASN A 2 -0.12 2.63 10.22
N ALA A 3 -0.19 3.86 9.67
CA ALA A 3 -1.42 4.42 9.11
C ALA A 3 -1.94 3.59 7.92
N GLU A 4 -1.05 3.02 7.11
CA GLU A 4 -1.43 2.17 5.98
C GLU A 4 -2.09 0.87 6.45
N GLN A 5 -1.61 0.25 7.52
CA GLN A 5 -2.22 -0.93 8.11
C GLN A 5 -3.59 -0.63 8.71
N GLU A 6 -3.73 0.49 9.42
CA GLU A 6 -5.02 0.96 9.95
C GLU A 6 -6.03 1.25 8.82
N ALA A 7 -5.56 1.89 7.74
CA ALA A 7 -6.38 2.15 6.56
C ALA A 7 -6.81 0.84 5.88
N ALA A 8 -5.93 -0.16 5.79
CA ALA A 8 -6.26 -1.48 5.23
C ALA A 8 -7.35 -2.19 6.04
N ALA A 9 -7.23 -2.19 7.37
CA ALA A 9 -8.23 -2.77 8.27
C ALA A 9 -9.58 -2.06 8.12
N TRP A 10 -9.58 -0.72 8.10
CA TRP A 10 -10.81 0.05 7.89
C TRP A 10 -11.44 -0.22 6.53
N ALA A 11 -10.63 -0.23 5.46
CA ALA A 11 -11.09 -0.45 4.10
C ALA A 11 -11.78 -1.81 3.93
N LYS A 12 -11.24 -2.86 4.56
CA LYS A 12 -11.81 -4.21 4.54
C LYS A 12 -13.24 -4.25 5.09
N GLU A 13 -13.53 -3.45 6.12
CA GLU A 13 -14.83 -3.43 6.79
C GLU A 13 -15.81 -2.41 6.18
N ASN A 14 -15.30 -1.34 5.56
CA ASN A 14 -16.11 -0.15 5.25
C ASN A 14 -16.12 0.24 3.76
N SER A 15 -15.17 -0.22 2.95
CA SER A 15 -15.07 0.18 1.55
C SER A 15 -15.64 -0.88 0.60
N THR A 16 -16.49 -0.43 -0.32
CA THR A 16 -17.04 -1.26 -1.41
C THR A 16 -16.42 -0.95 -2.77
N LYS A 17 -15.70 0.17 -2.87
CA LYS A 17 -14.99 0.53 -4.11
C LYS A 17 -13.65 -0.22 -4.16
N PRO A 18 -13.19 -0.66 -5.36
CA PRO A 18 -11.86 -1.20 -5.53
C PRO A 18 -10.80 -0.20 -5.08
N ILE A 19 -9.83 -0.66 -4.30
CA ILE A 19 -8.70 0.14 -3.83
C ILE A 19 -7.42 -0.49 -4.39
N VAL A 20 -6.50 0.37 -4.82
CA VAL A 20 -5.13 -0.03 -5.19
C VAL A 20 -4.13 0.71 -4.33
N GLY A 21 -3.20 -0.03 -3.73
CA GLY A 21 -2.13 0.49 -2.88
C GLY A 21 -0.78 0.52 -3.58
N PHE A 22 0.06 1.48 -3.21
CA PHE A 22 1.48 1.51 -3.53
C PHE A 22 2.23 2.11 -2.33
N VAL A 23 3.37 1.50 -1.98
CA VAL A 23 4.21 1.96 -0.87
C VAL A 23 5.58 2.34 -1.41
N ALA A 24 5.89 3.63 -1.38
CA ALA A 24 7.19 4.14 -1.77
C ALA A 24 8.26 3.80 -0.72
N GLY A 25 9.51 3.68 -1.17
CA GLY A 25 10.65 3.49 -0.27
C GLY A 25 10.92 2.05 0.15
N ALA A 26 10.38 1.06 -0.59
CA ALA A 26 10.71 -0.36 -0.36
C ALA A 26 12.21 -0.66 -0.48
N THR A 27 12.95 0.12 -1.27
CA THR A 27 14.41 0.02 -1.44
C THR A 27 15.19 0.97 -0.54
N ALA A 28 14.52 1.66 0.40
CA ALA A 28 15.18 2.61 1.28
C ALA A 28 16.12 1.88 2.26
N PRO A 29 17.38 2.36 2.42
CA PRO A 29 18.29 1.75 3.37
C PRO A 29 17.81 1.99 4.81
N PRO A 30 17.99 1.00 5.71
CA PRO A 30 17.58 1.13 7.10
C PRO A 30 18.28 2.33 7.78
N GLY A 31 17.56 3.02 8.66
CA GLY A 31 18.10 4.15 9.42
C GLY A 31 18.28 5.45 8.64
N LYS A 32 17.90 5.51 7.35
CA LYS A 32 17.86 6.79 6.60
C LYS A 32 16.47 7.38 6.54
N ARG A 33 16.41 8.69 6.79
CA ARG A 33 15.23 9.52 6.59
C ARG A 33 15.12 9.90 5.11
N MET A 34 14.03 9.51 4.47
CA MET A 34 13.77 9.82 3.06
C MET A 34 12.89 11.08 2.96
N GLY A 35 13.50 12.26 3.03
CA GLY A 35 12.85 13.56 2.76
C GLY A 35 11.71 13.93 3.72
N HIS A 36 10.52 13.34 3.53
CA HIS A 36 9.35 13.52 4.40
C HIS A 36 9.67 13.19 5.86
N ALA A 37 9.18 14.01 6.79
CA ALA A 37 9.49 13.88 8.21
C ALA A 37 9.08 12.52 8.82
N GLY A 38 8.03 11.89 8.28
CA GLY A 38 7.54 10.58 8.71
C GLY A 38 8.14 9.37 7.96
N ALA A 39 8.97 9.57 6.95
CA ALA A 39 9.57 8.51 6.15
C ALA A 39 10.89 8.00 6.77
N ILE A 40 10.78 7.48 8.00
CA ILE A 40 11.87 6.80 8.70
C ILE A 40 11.42 5.38 9.05
N ILE A 41 12.23 4.39 8.65
CA ILE A 41 12.12 3.01 9.14
C ILE A 41 12.83 2.97 10.50
N SER A 42 12.06 3.07 11.59
CA SER A 42 12.56 3.04 12.96
C SER A 42 12.15 1.73 13.65
N GLY A 43 13.12 0.98 14.19
CA GLY A 43 12.86 -0.19 15.01
C GLY A 43 12.23 -1.39 14.28
N GLY A 44 12.42 -1.50 12.96
CA GLY A 44 11.95 -2.63 12.15
C GLY A 44 10.44 -2.67 11.91
N LYS A 45 9.69 -1.63 12.33
CA LYS A 45 8.23 -1.53 12.15
C LYS A 45 7.87 -0.49 11.10
N GLY A 46 6.83 -0.76 10.32
CA GLY A 46 6.36 0.12 9.26
C GLY A 46 7.20 0.02 7.99
N THR A 47 7.82 -1.13 7.77
CA THR A 47 8.48 -1.47 6.51
C THR A 47 7.48 -1.44 5.36
N ALA A 48 7.98 -1.30 4.13
CA ALA A 48 7.10 -1.36 2.96
C ALA A 48 6.43 -2.75 2.85
N GLU A 49 7.15 -3.81 3.21
CA GLU A 49 6.66 -5.19 3.17
C GLU A 49 5.46 -5.41 4.11
N GLU A 50 5.57 -5.02 5.39
CA GLU A 50 4.46 -5.10 6.34
C GLU A 50 3.21 -4.33 5.89
N LYS A 51 3.40 -3.24 5.13
CA LYS A 51 2.29 -2.44 4.58
C LYS A 51 1.63 -3.15 3.40
N PHE A 52 2.43 -3.77 2.52
CA PHE A 52 1.90 -4.58 1.43
C PHE A 52 1.14 -5.80 1.95
N GLU A 53 1.66 -6.49 2.97
CA GLU A 53 0.97 -7.61 3.61
C GLU A 53 -0.40 -7.20 4.18
N ALA A 54 -0.47 -6.03 4.82
CA ALA A 54 -1.74 -5.51 5.33
C ALA A 54 -2.74 -5.19 4.21
N PHE A 55 -2.27 -4.61 3.10
CA PHE A 55 -3.11 -4.38 1.93
C PHE A 55 -3.64 -5.68 1.33
N GLU A 56 -2.77 -6.67 1.13
CA GLU A 56 -3.15 -7.98 0.59
C GLU A 56 -4.16 -8.70 1.50
N ALA A 57 -3.97 -8.66 2.83
CA ALA A 57 -4.90 -9.22 3.81
C ALA A 57 -6.28 -8.50 3.86
N ALA A 58 -6.34 -7.26 3.38
CA ALA A 58 -7.55 -6.47 3.22
C ALA A 58 -8.21 -6.63 1.83
N GLY A 59 -7.61 -7.40 0.91
CA GLY A 59 -8.09 -7.54 -0.46
C GLY A 59 -7.78 -6.32 -1.34
N ILE A 60 -6.83 -5.49 -0.93
CA ILE A 60 -6.37 -4.32 -1.69
C ILE A 60 -5.27 -4.77 -2.66
N ALA A 61 -5.49 -4.57 -3.96
CA ALA A 61 -4.47 -4.86 -4.96
C ALA A 61 -3.28 -3.90 -4.80
N CYS A 62 -2.06 -4.40 -5.01
CA CYS A 62 -0.85 -3.61 -4.79
C CYS A 62 -0.01 -3.51 -6.06
N ALA A 63 0.37 -2.29 -6.44
CA ALA A 63 1.45 -2.07 -7.39
C ALA A 63 2.79 -2.09 -6.64
N ARG A 64 3.79 -2.78 -7.19
CA ARG A 64 5.15 -2.81 -6.61
C ARG A 64 6.05 -1.74 -7.25
N ASP A 65 5.76 -1.36 -8.49
CA ASP A 65 6.37 -0.22 -9.18
C ASP A 65 5.33 0.89 -9.42
N PRO A 66 5.68 2.18 -9.25
CA PRO A 66 4.75 3.28 -9.47
C PRO A 66 4.23 3.37 -10.91
N SER A 67 4.97 2.87 -11.90
CA SER A 67 4.53 2.83 -13.31
C SER A 67 3.41 1.80 -13.55
N GLU A 68 3.27 0.80 -12.70
CA GLU A 68 2.26 -0.26 -12.81
C GLU A 68 0.91 0.15 -12.21
N LEU A 69 0.85 1.23 -11.42
CA LEU A 69 -0.37 1.69 -10.74
C LEU A 69 -1.59 1.78 -11.66
N GLY A 70 -1.41 2.32 -12.87
CA GLY A 70 -2.49 2.45 -13.84
C GLY A 70 -3.01 1.09 -14.34
N ALA A 71 -2.10 0.15 -14.58
CA ALA A 71 -2.47 -1.20 -15.03
C ALA A 71 -3.19 -1.98 -13.93
N VAL A 72 -2.68 -1.95 -12.70
CA VAL A 72 -3.30 -2.62 -11.54
C VAL A 72 -4.69 -2.03 -11.24
N LEU A 73 -4.85 -0.71 -11.35
CA LEU A 73 -6.15 -0.07 -11.21
C LEU A 73 -7.13 -0.51 -12.30
N LEU A 74 -6.68 -0.56 -13.55
CA LEU A 74 -7.54 -1.00 -14.65
C LEU A 74 -8.04 -2.44 -14.44
N GLU A 75 -7.14 -3.36 -14.04
CA GLU A 75 -7.50 -4.75 -13.78
C GLU A 75 -8.45 -4.89 -12.57
N SER A 76 -8.24 -4.07 -11.53
CA SER A 76 -9.12 -4.03 -10.36
C SER A 76 -10.53 -3.52 -10.72
N LEU A 77 -10.63 -2.53 -11.61
CA LEU A 77 -11.92 -2.02 -12.11
C LEU A 77 -12.65 -3.05 -12.98
N LYS A 78 -11.94 -3.76 -13.87
CA LYS A 78 -12.53 -4.84 -14.69
C LYS A 78 -13.03 -5.99 -13.82
N SER A 79 -12.24 -6.42 -12.84
CA SER A 79 -12.61 -7.49 -11.91
C SER A 79 -13.85 -7.15 -11.08
N ALA A 80 -14.06 -5.86 -10.83
CA ALA A 80 -15.26 -5.33 -10.17
C ALA A 80 -16.44 -5.04 -11.13
N GLY A 81 -16.30 -5.29 -12.43
CA GLY A 81 -17.34 -5.02 -13.44
C GLY A 81 -17.61 -3.54 -13.71
N LEU A 82 -16.63 -2.67 -13.44
CA LEU A 82 -16.75 -1.21 -13.57
C LEU A 82 -16.17 -0.65 -14.87
N ARG A 83 -15.49 -1.47 -15.68
CA ARG A 83 -14.92 -1.14 -17.00
C ARG A 83 -14.91 -2.34 -17.92
#